data_AF-A0A9J6FG06-F1
#
_entry.id   AF-A0A9J6FG06-F1
#
_cell.length_a   1.000
_cell.length_b   1.000
_cell.length_c   1.000
_cell.angle_alpha   90.00
_cell.angle_beta   90.00
_cell.angle_gamma   90.00
#
_symmetry.space_group_name_H-M   'P 1'
#
loop_
_entity.id
_entity.type
_entity.pdbx_description
1 polymer ?
#
loop_
_entity_poly.entity_id
_entity_poly.type
_entity_poly.pdbx_seq_one_letter_code
_entity_poly.pdbx_strand_id
1 'polypeptide(L)'
;MVSEDRGSCRTPPLILPRASPAVTVVLTEGASADLPCDLGPRSDPAVKVWWHRADDPTTPLYTLDPPPGRRGNLMQARHSVAEPLRGRAHFSAVRRPALLSISSLRYEDHGLYVCNVEYKHGSRRSYDVELHIIGERRSRCC
;
A
#
# COMPACT_ATOMS: atom_id res chain seq x y z
N MET A 1 25.00 18.31 -46.18
CA MET A 1 24.00 17.64 -45.31
C MET A 1 24.78 16.94 -44.21
N VAL A 2 24.83 17.52 -43.02
CA VAL A 2 25.42 16.88 -41.83
C VAL A 2 24.32 16.93 -40.77
N SER A 3 23.75 15.77 -40.45
CA SER A 3 22.75 15.64 -39.40
C SER A 3 23.46 15.11 -38.16
N GLU A 4 23.75 15.99 -37.20
CA GLU A 4 24.10 15.61 -35.83
C GLU A 4 22.80 15.27 -35.08
N ASP A 5 22.47 13.98 -34.99
CA ASP A 5 21.39 13.51 -34.14
C ASP A 5 21.90 13.41 -32.69
N ARG A 6 21.72 14.49 -31.91
CA ARG A 6 22.01 14.50 -30.48
C ARG A 6 20.91 13.71 -29.75
N GLY A 7 21.10 12.40 -29.67
CA GLY A 7 20.35 11.53 -28.76
C GLY A 7 20.50 12.00 -27.31
N SER A 8 19.52 12.73 -26.82
CA SER A 8 19.44 13.18 -25.44
C SER A 8 19.16 11.98 -24.53
N CYS A 9 20.18 11.56 -23.75
CA CYS A 9 19.97 10.69 -22.60
C CYS A 9 19.09 11.43 -21.59
N ARG A 10 17.79 11.16 -21.62
CA ARG A 10 16.87 11.60 -20.57
C ARG A 10 17.24 10.85 -19.30
N THR A 11 17.99 11.50 -18.41
CA THR A 11 18.17 11.01 -17.05
C THR A 11 16.79 10.85 -16.42
N PRO A 12 16.41 9.65 -15.93
CA PRO A 12 15.19 9.49 -15.17
C PRO A 12 15.21 10.47 -13.99
N PRO A 13 14.08 11.11 -13.64
CA PRO A 13 14.05 11.98 -12.47
C PRO A 13 14.53 11.17 -11.26
N LEU A 14 15.49 11.72 -10.52
CA LEU A 14 15.91 11.18 -9.23
C LEU A 14 14.70 11.29 -8.30
N ILE A 15 13.95 10.20 -8.14
CA ILE A 15 12.93 10.07 -7.10
C ILE A 15 13.73 10.10 -5.80
N LEU A 16 13.72 11.26 -5.11
CA LEU A 16 14.27 11.36 -3.76
C LEU A 16 13.62 10.25 -2.93
N PRO A 17 14.39 9.35 -2.29
CA PRO A 17 13.81 8.33 -1.43
C PRO A 17 13.00 9.07 -0.38
N ARG A 18 11.71 8.75 -0.33
CA ARG A 18 10.79 9.34 0.63
C ARG A 18 11.34 9.05 2.03
N ALA A 19 11.79 10.08 2.74
CA ALA A 19 12.40 9.99 4.06
C ALA A 19 11.39 9.65 5.18
N SER A 20 10.37 8.84 4.90
CA SER A 20 9.54 8.23 5.93
C SER A 20 10.23 6.97 6.43
N PRO A 21 10.17 6.66 7.75
CA PRO A 21 10.61 5.36 8.23
C PRO A 21 9.64 4.31 7.67
N ALA A 22 10.00 3.72 6.53
CA ALA A 22 9.30 2.57 6.02
C ALA A 22 9.55 1.41 6.97
N VAL A 23 8.48 0.82 7.51
CA VAL A 23 8.62 -0.42 8.27
C VAL A 23 8.94 -1.53 7.26
N THR A 24 10.05 -2.24 7.45
CA THR A 24 10.43 -3.36 6.59
C THR A 24 9.90 -4.68 7.16
N VAL A 25 9.14 -5.42 6.35
CA VAL A 25 8.62 -6.75 6.67
C VAL A 25 9.26 -7.75 5.71
N VAL A 26 10.06 -8.69 6.23
CA VAL A 26 10.73 -9.71 5.42
C VAL A 26 10.10 -11.07 5.70
N LEU A 27 9.58 -11.72 4.66
CA LEU A 27 8.86 -12.99 4.75
C LEU A 27 9.22 -13.91 3.57
N THR A 28 8.90 -15.19 3.67
CA THR A 28 9.05 -16.13 2.55
C THR A 28 7.78 -16.22 1.71
N GLU A 29 7.91 -16.65 0.46
CA GLU A 29 6.75 -17.00 -0.38
C GLU A 29 5.85 -18.03 0.33
N GLY A 30 4.53 -17.90 0.15
CA GLY A 30 3.50 -18.71 0.81
C GLY A 30 3.15 -18.28 2.24
N ALA A 31 3.95 -17.43 2.89
CA ALA A 31 3.66 -16.93 4.23
C ALA A 31 2.45 -15.97 4.25
N SER A 32 2.09 -15.48 5.44
CA SER A 32 1.12 -14.39 5.61
C SER A 32 1.82 -13.15 6.15
N ALA A 33 1.64 -12.01 5.48
CA ALA A 33 2.16 -10.72 5.93
C ALA A 33 1.11 -9.96 6.73
N ASP A 34 1.54 -9.27 7.79
CA ASP A 34 0.77 -8.25 8.50
C ASP A 34 1.45 -6.90 8.29
N LEU A 35 0.86 -6.04 7.45
CA LEU A 35 1.40 -4.71 7.15
C LEU A 35 0.77 -3.67 8.11
N PRO A 36 1.57 -3.01 8.97
CA PRO A 36 1.04 -2.08 9.95
C PRO A 36 0.61 -0.75 9.34
N CYS A 37 -0.50 -0.21 9.83
CA CYS A 37 -0.95 1.15 9.55
C CYS A 37 -1.43 1.84 10.82
N ASP A 38 -0.88 3.03 11.09
CA ASP A 38 -1.25 3.82 12.25
C ASP A 38 -2.52 4.65 11.96
N LEU A 39 -3.64 4.24 12.57
CA LEU A 39 -4.91 4.94 12.50
C LEU A 39 -4.97 6.17 13.43
N GLY A 40 -3.83 6.61 13.98
CA GLY A 40 -3.73 7.79 14.81
C GLY A 40 -4.44 7.66 16.16
N PRO A 41 -4.46 8.74 16.96
CA PRO A 41 -5.11 8.75 18.27
C PRO A 41 -6.63 8.57 18.14
N ARG A 42 -7.29 8.12 19.21
CA ARG A 42 -8.77 7.99 19.23
C ARG A 42 -9.50 9.34 19.17
N SER A 43 -8.82 10.44 19.52
CA SER A 43 -9.38 11.81 19.52
C SER A 43 -9.69 12.35 18.12
N ASP A 44 -8.90 11.95 17.11
CA ASP A 44 -9.17 12.23 15.71
C ASP A 44 -9.28 10.90 14.96
N PRO A 45 -10.46 10.24 15.01
CA PRO A 45 -10.59 8.90 14.48
C PRO A 45 -10.47 8.91 12.96
N ALA A 46 -9.79 7.90 12.44
CA ALA A 46 -9.76 7.61 11.01
C ALA A 46 -11.18 7.32 10.48
N VAL A 47 -11.51 7.90 9.34
CA VAL A 47 -12.81 7.76 8.66
C VAL A 47 -12.68 7.00 7.34
N LYS A 48 -11.53 7.08 6.67
CA LYS A 48 -11.25 6.38 5.42
C LYS A 48 -9.82 5.88 5.43
N VAL A 49 -9.61 4.66 4.93
CA VAL A 49 -8.29 4.06 4.79
C VAL A 49 -8.17 3.44 3.40
N TRP A 50 -7.05 3.61 2.73
CA TRP A 50 -6.75 2.82 1.55
C TRP A 50 -5.26 2.54 1.43
N TRP A 51 -4.98 1.40 0.81
CA TRP A 51 -3.65 0.92 0.51
C TRP A 51 -3.42 0.94 -0.99
N HIS A 52 -2.23 1.34 -1.41
CA HIS A 52 -1.77 1.24 -2.79
C HIS A 52 -0.29 0.86 -2.81
N ARG A 53 0.21 0.48 -3.99
CA ARG A 53 1.66 0.35 -4.19
C ARG A 53 2.26 1.73 -4.40
N ALA A 54 3.51 1.93 -4.01
CA ALA A 54 4.18 3.21 -4.21
C ALA A 54 4.41 3.54 -5.70
N ASP A 55 4.56 2.52 -6.55
CA ASP A 55 4.73 2.64 -8.01
C ASP A 55 3.41 2.82 -8.77
N ASP A 56 2.26 2.51 -8.15
CA ASP A 56 0.92 2.82 -8.67
C ASP A 56 0.04 3.47 -7.58
N PRO A 57 0.22 4.79 -7.31
CA PRO A 57 -0.52 5.50 -6.29
C PRO A 57 -1.99 5.77 -6.64
N THR A 58 -2.38 5.58 -7.90
CA THR A 58 -3.74 5.85 -8.38
C THR A 58 -4.67 4.66 -8.25
N THR A 59 -4.12 3.45 -8.15
CA THR A 59 -4.90 2.20 -8.08
C THR A 59 -4.87 1.63 -6.66
N PRO A 60 -5.93 1.82 -5.86
CA PRO A 60 -5.97 1.24 -4.52
C PRO A 60 -6.11 -0.29 -4.58
N LEU A 61 -5.31 -1.00 -3.79
CA LEU A 61 -5.37 -2.44 -3.60
C LEU A 61 -6.42 -2.86 -2.57
N TYR A 62 -6.65 -2.00 -1.57
CA TYR A 62 -7.62 -2.22 -0.52
C TYR A 62 -8.19 -0.88 -0.08
N THR A 63 -9.51 -0.76 0.08
CA THR A 63 -10.16 0.44 0.60
C THR A 63 -11.14 0.11 1.72
N LEU A 64 -11.20 0.99 2.70
CA LEU A 64 -12.25 1.11 3.70
C LEU A 64 -12.82 2.52 3.54
N ASP A 65 -13.98 2.62 2.89
CA ASP A 65 -14.61 3.89 2.57
C ASP A 65 -16.01 3.96 3.22
N PRO A 66 -16.37 5.05 3.91
CA PRO A 66 -17.72 5.21 4.43
C PRO A 66 -18.75 5.19 3.29
N PRO A 67 -19.97 4.67 3.55
CA PRO A 67 -21.06 4.75 2.58
C PRO A 67 -21.38 6.19 2.19
N PRO A 68 -21.79 6.45 0.94
CA PRO A 68 -22.22 7.78 0.50
C PRO A 68 -23.30 8.36 1.44
N GLY A 69 -23.20 9.65 1.75
CA GLY A 69 -24.19 10.36 2.57
C GLY A 69 -24.10 10.07 4.08
N ARG A 70 -23.13 9.28 4.55
CA ARG A 70 -22.87 9.07 5.98
C ARG A 70 -21.48 9.54 6.37
N ARG A 71 -21.38 10.38 7.40
CA ARG A 71 -20.13 10.58 8.15
C ARG A 71 -19.96 9.38 9.08
N GLY A 72 -19.34 8.32 8.56
CA GLY A 72 -19.20 7.05 9.25
C GLY A 72 -17.94 6.96 10.12
N ASN A 73 -17.97 6.03 11.07
CA ASN A 73 -16.76 5.50 11.68
C ASN A 73 -16.23 4.33 10.83
N LEU A 74 -14.94 4.00 10.96
CA LEU A 74 -14.32 2.91 10.20
C LEU A 74 -15.02 1.55 10.35
N MET A 75 -15.74 1.31 11.46
CA MET A 75 -16.45 0.05 11.72
C MET A 75 -17.61 -0.20 10.75
N GLN A 76 -18.13 0.85 10.11
CA GLN A 76 -19.22 0.77 9.14
C GLN A 76 -18.73 0.99 7.69
N ALA A 77 -17.42 1.11 7.50
CA ALA A 77 -16.84 1.33 6.19
C ALA A 77 -17.05 0.11 5.29
N ARG A 78 -17.28 0.37 3.99
CA ARG A 78 -17.34 -0.67 2.98
C ARG A 78 -15.92 -1.06 2.60
N HIS A 79 -15.67 -2.35 2.57
CA HIS A 79 -14.39 -2.90 2.14
C HIS A 79 -14.42 -3.16 0.63
N SER A 80 -13.40 -2.69 -0.08
CA SER A 80 -13.15 -3.09 -1.48
C SER A 80 -11.73 -3.62 -1.60
N VAL A 81 -11.55 -4.70 -2.34
CA VAL A 81 -10.24 -5.34 -2.58
C VAL A 81 -10.03 -5.49 -4.07
N ALA A 82 -8.87 -5.04 -4.55
CA ALA A 82 -8.49 -5.17 -5.94
C ALA A 82 -8.10 -6.61 -6.29
N GLU A 83 -8.10 -6.91 -7.58
CA GLU A 83 -7.96 -8.28 -8.09
C GLU A 83 -6.66 -9.00 -7.68
N PRO A 84 -5.48 -8.33 -7.65
CA PRO A 84 -4.25 -8.96 -7.17
C PRO A 84 -4.32 -9.48 -5.72
N LEU A 85 -5.20 -8.91 -4.90
CA LEU A 85 -5.35 -9.24 -3.48
C LEU A 85 -6.72 -9.85 -3.11
N ARG A 86 -7.61 -10.07 -4.08
CA ARG A 86 -8.95 -10.59 -3.81
C ARG A 86 -8.87 -11.99 -3.19
N GLY A 87 -9.61 -12.19 -2.10
CA GLY A 87 -9.67 -13.46 -1.37
C GLY A 87 -8.43 -13.77 -0.51
N ARG A 88 -7.41 -12.92 -0.51
CA ARG A 88 -6.17 -13.10 0.26
C ARG A 88 -5.84 -11.92 1.17
N ALA A 89 -6.45 -10.76 0.98
CA ALA A 89 -6.25 -9.61 1.84
C ALA A 89 -7.45 -9.30 2.73
N HIS A 90 -7.17 -8.95 3.99
CA HIS A 90 -8.16 -8.51 4.97
C HIS A 90 -7.56 -7.41 5.86
N PHE A 91 -8.33 -6.37 6.15
CA PHE A 91 -7.90 -5.31 7.05
C PHE A 91 -8.57 -5.42 8.42
N SER A 92 -7.78 -5.37 9.49
CA SER A 92 -8.26 -5.38 10.88
C SER A 92 -7.87 -4.10 11.62
N ALA A 93 -8.89 -3.35 12.04
CA ALA A 93 -8.75 -2.16 12.89
C ALA A 93 -8.82 -2.46 14.40
N VAL A 94 -8.89 -3.74 14.79
CA VAL A 94 -9.07 -4.16 16.20
C VAL A 94 -7.81 -3.83 17.04
N ARG A 95 -6.63 -3.99 16.44
CA ARG A 95 -5.33 -3.73 17.06
C ARG A 95 -4.83 -2.31 16.73
N ARG A 96 -3.87 -1.84 17.52
CA ARG A 96 -3.11 -0.59 17.27
C ARG A 96 -1.62 -0.94 17.25
N PRO A 97 -0.91 -0.81 16.11
CA PRO A 97 -1.43 -0.34 14.81
C PRO A 97 -2.45 -1.31 14.19
N ALA A 98 -3.28 -0.79 13.30
CA ALA A 98 -4.17 -1.62 12.48
C ALA A 98 -3.34 -2.38 11.45
N LEU A 99 -3.86 -3.50 10.94
CA LEU A 99 -3.10 -4.40 10.08
C LEU A 99 -3.85 -4.67 8.78
N LEU A 100 -3.14 -4.56 7.65
CA LEU A 100 -3.53 -5.21 6.41
C LEU A 100 -2.84 -6.58 6.36
N SER A 101 -3.61 -7.64 6.56
CA SER A 101 -3.14 -9.01 6.45
C SER A 101 -3.23 -9.48 5.00
N ILE A 102 -2.17 -10.08 4.47
CA ILE A 102 -2.10 -10.64 3.13
C ILE A 102 -1.61 -12.10 3.23
N SER A 103 -2.49 -13.07 2.94
CA SER A 103 -2.19 -14.50 3.03
C SER A 103 -1.64 -15.07 1.73
N SER A 104 -0.88 -16.16 1.81
CA SER A 104 -0.34 -16.90 0.66
C SER A 104 0.53 -16.02 -0.25
N LEU A 105 1.45 -15.27 0.33
CA LEU A 105 2.33 -14.33 -0.37
C LEU A 105 2.96 -14.95 -1.64
N ARG A 106 2.99 -14.18 -2.72
CA ARG A 106 3.62 -14.52 -4.00
C ARG A 106 4.82 -13.60 -4.20
N TYR A 107 5.80 -14.01 -4.99
CA TYR A 107 6.97 -13.16 -5.25
C TYR A 107 6.59 -11.77 -5.80
N GLU A 108 5.52 -11.67 -6.59
CA GLU A 108 5.03 -10.40 -7.17
C GLU A 108 4.39 -9.46 -6.13
N ASP A 109 4.14 -9.94 -4.91
CA ASP A 109 3.70 -9.10 -3.80
C ASP A 109 4.85 -8.24 -3.23
N HIS A 110 6.09 -8.46 -3.68
CA HIS A 110 7.24 -7.66 -3.27
C HIS A 110 7.03 -6.17 -3.57
N GLY A 111 7.50 -5.29 -2.68
CA GLY A 111 7.55 -3.84 -2.93
C GLY A 111 7.04 -2.97 -1.79
N LEU A 112 6.95 -1.66 -2.07
CA LEU A 112 6.54 -0.65 -1.11
C LEU A 112 5.03 -0.43 -1.16
N TYR A 113 4.38 -0.64 -0.02
CA TYR A 113 2.97 -0.38 0.20
C TYR A 113 2.80 0.92 0.98
N VAL A 114 1.81 1.72 0.60
CA VAL A 114 1.49 2.97 1.27
C VAL A 114 0.08 2.86 1.84
N CYS A 115 -0.01 2.84 3.17
CA CYS A 115 -1.28 3.07 3.84
C CYS A 115 -1.56 4.57 3.83
N ASN A 116 -2.78 4.96 3.50
CA ASN A 116 -3.24 6.31 3.69
C ASN A 116 -4.46 6.32 4.59
N VAL A 117 -4.50 7.31 5.46
CA VAL A 117 -5.54 7.48 6.46
C VAL A 117 -6.07 8.90 6.35
N GLU A 118 -7.37 9.03 6.11
CA GLU A 118 -8.10 10.28 6.25
C GLU A 118 -8.79 10.28 7.61
N TYR A 119 -8.60 11.36 8.35
CA TYR A 119 -9.13 11.53 9.69
C TYR A 119 -10.38 12.41 9.69
N LYS A 120 -11.19 12.31 10.73
CA LYS A 120 -12.46 13.03 10.85
C LYS A 120 -12.32 14.54 10.69
N HIS A 121 -11.22 15.13 11.15
CA HIS A 121 -10.95 16.57 11.03
C HIS A 121 -10.35 16.98 9.67
N GLY A 122 -10.32 16.06 8.69
CA GLY A 122 -9.88 16.34 7.32
C GLY A 122 -8.36 16.29 7.12
N SER A 123 -7.58 16.01 8.16
CA SER A 123 -6.17 15.72 8.00
C SER A 123 -5.99 14.37 7.31
N ARG A 124 -4.88 14.21 6.58
CA ARG A 124 -4.51 12.96 5.90
C ARG A 124 -3.07 12.64 6.19
N ARG A 125 -2.78 11.39 6.52
CA ARG A 125 -1.42 10.88 6.73
C ARG A 125 -1.21 9.62 5.91
N SER A 126 0.05 9.34 5.62
CA SER A 126 0.46 8.13 4.93
C SER A 126 1.58 7.44 5.69
N TYR A 127 1.58 6.11 5.67
CA TYR A 127 2.56 5.26 6.34
C TYR A 127 3.06 4.23 5.33
N ASP A 128 4.37 4.15 5.19
CA ASP A 128 5.02 3.32 4.19
C ASP A 128 5.48 2.01 4.84
N VAL A 129 5.24 0.90 4.15
CA VAL A 129 5.66 -0.44 4.59
C VAL A 129 6.32 -1.16 3.41
N GLU A 130 7.58 -1.50 3.57
CA GLU A 130 8.33 -2.24 2.56
C GLU A 130 8.20 -3.74 2.82
N LEU A 131 7.50 -4.44 1.93
CA LEU A 131 7.34 -5.90 2.01
C LEU A 131 8.42 -6.55 1.15
N HIS A 132 9.33 -7.29 1.79
CA HIS A 132 10.38 -8.10 1.19
C HIS A 132 10.01 -9.58 1.19
N ILE A 133 10.05 -10.22 0.01
CA ILE A 133 9.66 -11.62 -0.14
C ILE A 133 10.86 -12.44 -0.60
N ILE A 134 11.26 -13.39 0.22
CA ILE A 134 12.29 -14.36 -0.07
C ILE A 134 11.63 -15.54 -0.77
N GLY A 135 11.97 -15.74 -2.05
CA GLY A 135 11.44 -16.82 -2.88
C GLY A 135 12.11 -16.82 -4.25
N GLU A 136 11.79 -17.82 -5.06
CA GLU A 136 12.30 -17.88 -6.43
C GLU A 136 11.32 -17.15 -7.35
N ARG A 137 11.76 -16.06 -7.98
CA ARG A 137 11.06 -15.56 -9.17
C ARG A 137 11.13 -16.69 -10.20
N ARG A 138 10.05 -17.45 -10.37
CA ARG A 138 9.90 -18.44 -11.43
C ARG A 138 9.90 -17.70 -12.77
N SER A 139 11.10 -17.34 -13.18
CA SER A 139 11.40 -16.74 -14.46
C SER A 139 11.13 -17.82 -15.47
N ARG A 140 9.90 -17.86 -16.01
CA ARG A 140 9.66 -18.53 -17.28
C ARG A 140 10.29 -17.66 -18.34
N CYS A 141 11.62 -17.69 -18.40
CA CYS A 141 12.31 -17.34 -19.63
C CYS A 141 11.89 -18.40 -20.64
N CYS A 142 11.11 -17.98 -21.63
CA CYS A 142 11.00 -18.64 -22.92
C CYS A 142 12.07 -18.05 -23.83
#